data_AF-A0A962D8B0-F1
#
_entry.id   AF-A0A962D8B0-F1
#
_cell.length_a   1.000
_cell.length_b   1.000
_cell.length_c   1.000
_cell.angle_alpha   90.00
_cell.angle_beta   90.00
_cell.angle_gamma   90.00
#
_symmetry.space_group_name_H-M   'P 1'
#
loop_
_entity.id
_entity.type
_entity.pdbx_description
1 polymer ?
#
loop_
_entity_poly.entity_id
_entity_poly.type
_entity_poly.pdbx_seq_one_letter_code
_entity_poly.pdbx_strand_id
1 'polypeptide(L)'
;EAERLELRFAGGKLQALQGADGGKRALKRLDPALIGTLYADDPGERRPLPLHEFPAMLVAGIQAVEDRRFNSHLGVDPQGLARAMWANLRAGQLVQGGSTLTQQLVKNTLLTRER
;
A
#
# COMPACT_ATOMS: atom_id res chain seq x y z
N GLU A 1 -15.15 4.12 6.98
CA GLU A 1 -15.49 5.08 5.91
C GLU A 1 -15.11 6.48 6.37
N ALA A 2 -14.45 7.27 5.52
CA ALA A 2 -14.09 8.64 5.87
C ALA A 2 -15.36 9.52 5.83
N GLU A 3 -15.80 10.03 6.98
CA GLU A 3 -16.94 10.93 7.07
C GLU A 3 -16.45 12.37 7.20
N ARG A 4 -16.97 13.26 6.35
CA ARG A 4 -16.71 14.70 6.49
C ARG A 4 -17.73 15.32 7.43
N LEU A 5 -17.23 16.05 8.42
CA LEU A 5 -18.04 16.71 9.45
C LEU A 5 -17.74 18.21 9.48
N GLU A 6 -18.78 19.01 9.68
CA GLU A 6 -18.67 20.43 9.98
C GLU A 6 -18.88 20.64 11.49
N LEU A 7 -17.90 21.27 12.13
CA LEU A 7 -17.94 21.62 13.54
C LEU A 7 -17.98 23.14 13.70
N ARG A 8 -18.94 23.66 14.47
CA ARG A 8 -19.02 25.09 14.79
C ARG A 8 -18.75 25.33 16.26
N PHE A 9 -17.81 26.24 16.55
CA PHE A 9 -17.41 26.61 17.89
C PHE A 9 -17.81 28.06 18.19
N ALA A 10 -18.31 28.31 19.40
CA ALA A 10 -18.52 29.67 19.92
C ALA A 10 -18.27 29.68 21.43
N GLY A 11 -17.54 30.68 21.92
CA GLY A 11 -17.18 30.79 23.34
C GLY A 11 -16.38 29.60 23.87
N GLY A 12 -15.51 28.99 23.05
CA GLY A 12 -14.70 27.83 23.43
C GLY A 12 -15.45 26.50 23.56
N LYS A 13 -16.74 26.46 23.19
CA LYS A 13 -17.58 25.24 23.24
C LYS A 13 -18.03 24.84 21.84
N LEU A 14 -18.21 23.53 21.64
CA LEU A 14 -18.84 22.99 20.44
C LEU A 14 -20.34 23.30 20.47
N GLN A 15 -20.83 24.01 19.45
CA GLN A 15 -22.24 24.44 19.34
C GLN A 15 -23.04 23.59 18.34
N ALA A 16 -22.39 23.09 17.30
CA ALA A 16 -23.03 22.25 16.30
C ALA A 16 -22.04 21.25 15.71
N LEU A 17 -22.57 20.05 15.45
CA LEU A 17 -21.91 18.98 14.71
C LEU A 17 -22.86 18.54 13.59
N GLN A 18 -22.42 18.68 12.35
CA GLN A 18 -23.21 18.35 11.16
C GLN A 18 -22.42 17.45 10.23
N GLY A 19 -23.09 16.44 9.67
CA GLY A 19 -22.55 15.66 8.55
C GLY A 19 -22.50 16.48 7.27
N ALA A 20 -21.72 16.02 6.29
CA ALA A 20 -21.71 16.60 4.95
C ALA A 20 -23.07 16.49 4.23
N ASP A 21 -23.96 15.64 4.73
CA ASP A 21 -25.37 15.51 4.33
C ASP A 21 -26.27 16.62 4.90
N GLY A 22 -25.74 17.53 5.73
CA GLY A 22 -26.51 18.54 6.46
C GLY A 22 -27.25 17.99 7.68
N GLY A 23 -27.12 16.70 7.97
CA GLY A 23 -27.74 16.05 9.11
C GLY A 23 -27.06 16.46 10.42
N LYS A 24 -27.84 16.95 11.40
CA LYS A 24 -27.33 17.18 12.76
C LYS A 24 -26.94 15.85 13.41
N ARG A 25 -25.81 15.84 14.11
CA ARG A 25 -25.33 14.69 14.88
C ARG A 25 -25.19 15.08 16.35
N ALA A 26 -25.66 14.22 17.26
CA ALA A 26 -25.52 14.44 18.69
C ALA A 26 -24.14 14.03 19.23
N LEU A 27 -23.48 13.08 18.55
CA LEU A 27 -22.20 12.50 18.97
C LEU A 27 -21.42 12.02 17.75
N LYS A 28 -20.10 12.18 17.77
CA LYS A 28 -19.16 11.46 16.89
C LYS A 28 -18.01 10.91 17.72
N ARG A 29 -17.68 9.63 17.50
CA ARG A 29 -16.45 9.02 18.02
C ARG A 29 -15.33 9.24 17.01
N LEU A 30 -14.19 9.70 17.50
CA LEU A 30 -12.96 9.80 16.72
C LEU A 30 -12.20 8.49 16.79
N ASP A 31 -11.45 8.19 15.73
CA ASP A 31 -10.56 7.05 15.73
C ASP A 31 -9.46 7.28 16.79
N PRO A 32 -9.11 6.23 17.57
CA PRO A 32 -8.09 6.36 18.59
C PRO A 32 -6.72 6.60 17.95
N ALA A 33 -5.87 7.38 18.61
CA ALA A 33 -4.48 7.51 18.22
C ALA A 33 -3.72 6.21 18.50
N LEU A 34 -2.87 5.78 17.56
CA LEU A 34 -1.93 4.68 17.80
C LEU A 34 -0.86 5.15 18.80
N ILE A 35 -0.81 4.51 19.97
CA ILE A 35 0.18 4.83 21.01
C ILE A 35 1.47 4.04 20.77
N GLY A 36 1.35 2.77 20.38
CA GLY A 36 2.47 1.90 20.07
C GLY A 36 2.01 0.46 19.87
N THR A 37 2.89 -0.36 19.31
CA THR A 37 2.68 -1.78 19.09
C THR A 37 3.59 -2.60 19.98
N LEU A 38 3.05 -3.61 20.65
CA LEU A 38 3.83 -4.55 21.45
C LEU A 38 4.05 -5.82 20.62
N TYR A 39 5.30 -6.07 20.22
CA TYR A 39 5.69 -7.33 19.57
C TYR A 39 6.74 -8.02 20.42
N ALA A 40 6.50 -9.29 20.76
CA ALA A 40 7.42 -10.09 21.56
C ALA A 40 8.63 -10.56 20.74
N ASP A 41 8.46 -10.89 19.44
CA ASP A 41 9.48 -11.59 18.66
C ASP A 41 9.54 -11.25 17.14
N ASP A 42 8.77 -10.28 16.60
CA ASP A 42 8.83 -9.87 15.17
C ASP A 42 9.51 -8.49 15.02
N PRO A 43 10.64 -8.39 14.28
CA PRO A 43 11.31 -7.11 14.03
C PRO A 43 10.57 -6.19 13.03
N GLY A 44 9.51 -6.66 12.36
CA GLY A 44 8.73 -5.86 11.41
C GLY A 44 7.37 -5.48 11.96
N GLU A 45 7.15 -4.19 12.24
CA GLU A 45 5.81 -3.66 12.49
C GLU A 45 4.96 -3.79 11.22
N ARG A 46 4.08 -4.80 11.17
CA ARG A 46 3.21 -5.08 10.03
C ARG A 46 1.76 -5.16 10.49
N ARG A 47 0.91 -4.40 9.82
CA ARG A 47 -0.55 -4.51 9.96
C ARG A 47 -1.13 -5.11 8.68
N PRO A 48 -1.69 -6.33 8.72
CA PRO A 48 -2.33 -6.91 7.55
C PRO A 48 -3.61 -6.11 7.23
N LEU A 49 -3.72 -5.62 6.00
CA LEU A 49 -4.90 -4.96 5.47
C LEU A 49 -5.33 -5.68 4.19
N PRO A 50 -6.64 -5.84 3.95
CA PRO A 50 -7.13 -6.40 2.70
C PRO A 50 -6.88 -5.43 1.53
N LEU A 51 -6.71 -5.97 0.32
CA LEU A 51 -6.28 -5.18 -0.85
C LEU A 51 -7.22 -3.99 -1.18
N HIS A 52 -8.52 -4.13 -0.91
CA HIS A 52 -9.52 -3.09 -1.20
C HIS A 52 -9.44 -1.86 -0.29
N GLU A 53 -8.71 -1.95 0.83
CA GLU A 53 -8.45 -0.79 1.70
C GLU A 53 -7.32 0.10 1.14
N PHE A 54 -6.54 -0.39 0.19
CA PHE A 54 -5.48 0.40 -0.44
C PHE A 54 -6.06 1.28 -1.56
N PRO A 55 -5.54 2.51 -1.74
CA PRO A 55 -5.92 3.35 -2.88
C PRO A 55 -5.65 2.64 -4.21
N ALA A 56 -6.62 2.60 -5.11
CA ALA A 56 -6.48 1.93 -6.41
C ALA A 56 -5.26 2.44 -7.20
N MET A 57 -4.96 3.73 -7.09
CA MET A 57 -3.81 4.34 -7.75
C MET A 57 -2.47 3.88 -7.17
N LEU A 58 -2.41 3.54 -5.87
CA LEU A 58 -1.21 2.94 -5.27
C LEU A 58 -0.95 1.56 -5.86
N VAL A 59 -1.99 0.71 -5.90
CA VAL A 59 -1.90 -0.65 -6.46
C VAL A 59 -1.50 -0.60 -7.93
N ALA A 60 -2.17 0.24 -8.72
CA ALA A 60 -1.87 0.42 -10.14
C ALA A 60 -0.46 0.99 -10.37
N GLY A 61 -0.01 1.92 -9.53
CA GLY A 61 1.33 2.50 -9.61
C GLY A 61 2.43 1.47 -9.36
N ILE A 62 2.29 0.65 -8.31
CA ILE A 62 3.24 -0.42 -8.00
C ILE A 62 3.29 -1.41 -9.16
N GLN A 63 2.13 -1.86 -9.66
CA GLN A 63 2.10 -2.74 -10.83
C GLN A 63 2.76 -2.09 -12.05
N ALA A 64 2.49 -0.81 -12.35
CA ALA A 64 3.06 -0.16 -13.53
C ALA A 64 4.60 -0.03 -13.50
N VAL A 65 5.17 0.16 -12.30
CA VAL A 65 6.61 0.36 -12.09
C VAL A 65 7.36 -0.96 -11.91
N GLU A 66 6.89 -1.83 -11.02
CA GLU A 66 7.60 -3.05 -10.63
C GLU A 66 7.26 -4.23 -11.55
N ASP A 67 5.99 -4.35 -11.98
CA ASP A 67 5.51 -5.53 -12.70
C ASP A 67 4.32 -5.21 -13.62
N ARG A 68 4.60 -4.53 -14.74
CA ARG A 68 3.58 -3.96 -15.64
C ARG A 68 2.59 -5.00 -16.19
N ARG A 69 3.01 -6.25 -16.26
CA ARG A 69 2.25 -7.37 -16.80
C ARG A 69 1.74 -8.32 -15.73
N PHE A 70 1.75 -7.90 -14.47
CA PHE A 70 1.34 -8.70 -13.32
C PHE A 70 0.07 -9.53 -13.55
N ASN A 71 -0.98 -8.91 -14.11
CA ASN A 71 -2.27 -9.58 -14.35
C ASN A 71 -2.30 -10.54 -15.55
N SER A 72 -1.23 -10.60 -16.35
CA SER A 72 -1.15 -11.40 -17.58
C SER A 72 -0.23 -12.61 -17.49
N HIS A 73 0.45 -12.80 -16.37
CA HIS A 73 1.37 -13.92 -16.17
C HIS A 73 1.15 -14.63 -14.83
N LEU A 74 1.58 -15.88 -14.74
CA LEU A 74 1.42 -16.74 -13.57
C LEU A 74 2.64 -16.66 -12.64
N GLY A 75 3.01 -15.44 -12.26
CA GLY A 75 4.12 -15.17 -11.33
C GLY A 75 5.54 -15.11 -11.92
N VAL A 76 5.76 -15.51 -13.18
CA VAL A 76 7.03 -15.26 -13.90
C VAL A 76 6.71 -14.60 -15.24
N ASP A 77 7.48 -13.59 -15.64
CA ASP A 77 7.32 -12.86 -16.90
C ASP A 77 8.50 -13.08 -17.86
N PRO A 78 8.48 -14.12 -18.71
CA PRO A 78 9.57 -14.41 -19.65
C PRO A 78 9.85 -13.25 -20.62
N GLN A 79 8.79 -12.58 -21.09
CA GLN A 79 8.92 -11.42 -21.97
C GLN A 79 9.58 -10.25 -21.23
N GLY A 80 9.33 -10.13 -19.92
CA GLY A 80 9.82 -9.04 -19.08
C GLY A 80 11.28 -9.22 -18.77
N LEU A 81 11.63 -10.46 -18.43
CA LEU A 81 13.00 -10.92 -18.28
C LEU A 81 13.81 -10.71 -19.58
N ALA A 82 13.31 -11.18 -20.72
CA ALA A 82 14.01 -11.04 -22.00
C ALA A 82 14.27 -9.57 -22.38
N ARG A 83 13.26 -8.71 -22.17
CA ARG A 83 13.38 -7.26 -22.39
C ARG A 83 14.41 -6.62 -21.46
N ALA A 84 14.39 -6.96 -20.17
CA ALA A 84 15.35 -6.48 -19.19
C ALA A 84 16.78 -6.94 -19.53
N MET A 85 16.96 -8.21 -19.91
CA MET A 85 18.24 -8.75 -20.37
C MET A 85 18.76 -7.98 -21.58
N TRP A 86 17.94 -7.76 -22.60
CA TRP A 86 18.32 -7.01 -23.79
C TRP A 86 18.75 -5.58 -23.47
N ALA A 87 18.00 -4.88 -22.61
CA ALA A 87 18.31 -3.52 -22.17
C ALA A 87 19.66 -3.47 -21.42
N ASN A 88 19.89 -4.41 -20.50
CA ASN A 88 21.11 -4.49 -19.71
C ASN A 88 22.34 -4.83 -20.57
N LEU A 89 22.20 -5.76 -21.52
CA LEU A 89 23.27 -6.09 -22.47
C LEU A 89 23.66 -4.88 -23.32
N ARG A 90 22.67 -4.15 -23.85
CA ARG A 90 22.92 -2.93 -24.64
C ARG A 90 23.56 -1.82 -23.82
N ALA A 91 23.20 -1.71 -22.54
CA ALA A 91 23.77 -0.71 -21.65
C ALA A 91 25.14 -1.09 -21.06
N GLY A 92 25.55 -2.36 -21.17
CA GLY A 92 26.76 -2.91 -20.54
C GLY A 92 26.69 -2.95 -19.00
N GLN A 93 25.54 -2.66 -18.42
CA GLN A 93 25.30 -2.60 -16.98
C GLN A 93 23.83 -2.86 -16.66
N LEU A 94 23.52 -3.12 -15.40
CA LEU A 94 22.14 -3.34 -14.98
C LEU A 94 21.37 -2.01 -14.94
N VAL A 95 20.43 -1.83 -15.87
CA VAL A 95 19.56 -0.65 -16.00
C VAL A 95 18.07 -0.97 -15.82
N GLN A 96 17.69 -2.24 -15.98
CA GLN A 96 16.32 -2.71 -15.86
C GLN A 96 16.23 -4.01 -15.04
N GLY A 97 15.30 -4.04 -14.08
CA GLY A 97 14.91 -5.25 -13.36
C GLY A 97 13.96 -6.12 -14.20
N GLY A 98 14.13 -7.44 -14.11
CA GLY A 98 13.26 -8.43 -14.75
C GLY A 98 12.40 -9.24 -13.78
N SER A 99 12.48 -8.95 -12.48
CA SER A 99 11.79 -9.71 -11.42
C SER A 99 10.32 -9.31 -11.32
N THR A 100 9.44 -10.28 -11.06
CA THR A 100 8.00 -10.05 -10.85
C THR A 100 7.68 -9.80 -9.37
N LEU A 101 6.50 -9.25 -9.09
CA LEU A 101 6.02 -9.09 -7.70
C LEU A 101 5.91 -10.43 -6.97
N THR A 102 5.51 -11.51 -7.67
CA THR A 102 5.45 -12.86 -7.09
C THR A 102 6.84 -13.37 -6.72
N GLN A 103 7.86 -13.16 -7.55
CA GLN A 103 9.24 -13.53 -7.22
C GLN A 103 9.77 -12.72 -6.03
N GLN A 104 9.45 -11.42 -5.98
CA GLN A 104 9.81 -10.57 -4.84
C GLN A 104 9.13 -11.04 -3.54
N LEU A 105 7.86 -11.44 -3.60
CA LEU A 105 7.15 -12.01 -2.46
C LEU A 105 7.86 -13.26 -1.94
N VAL A 106 8.10 -14.26 -2.80
CA VAL A 106 8.80 -15.50 -2.43
C VAL A 106 10.17 -15.21 -1.82
N LYS A 107 10.94 -14.31 -2.43
CA LYS A 107 12.25 -13.90 -1.91
C LYS A 107 12.18 -13.25 -0.53
N ASN A 108 11.15 -12.47 -0.25
CA ASN A 108 11.03 -11.70 0.98
C ASN A 108 10.35 -12.46 2.12
N THR A 109 9.57 -13.51 1.81
CA THR A 109 8.78 -14.23 2.83
C THR A 109 9.19 -15.68 3.03
N LEU A 110 9.69 -16.36 1.99
CA LEU A 110 9.96 -17.82 2.05
C LEU A 110 11.44 -18.16 2.05
N LEU A 111 12.29 -17.32 1.47
CA LEU A 111 13.72 -17.57 1.40
C LEU A 111 14.43 -16.94 2.60
N THR A 112 15.23 -17.73 3.32
CA THR A 112 16.20 -17.22 4.28
C THR A 112 17.29 -16.45 3.51
N ARG A 113 17.84 -15.39 4.12
CA ARG A 113 18.97 -14.64 3.56
C ARG A 113 20.28 -15.43 3.71
N GLU A 114 20.32 -16.67 3.27
CA GLU A 114 21.57 -17.39 3.09
C GLU A 114 22.13 -17.05 1.70
N ARG A 115 23.43 -16.71 1.69
CA ARG A 115 24.19 -16.38 0.49
C ARG A 115 24.98 -17.59 0.04
#